data_AF-M0PKR4-F1
#
_entry.id   AF-M0PKR4-F1
#
_cell.length_a   1.000
_cell.length_b   1.000
_cell.length_c   1.000
_cell.angle_alpha   90.00
_cell.angle_beta   90.00
_cell.angle_gamma   90.00
#
_symmetry.space_group_name_H-M   'P 1'
#
loop_
_entity.id
_entity.type
_entity.pdbx_description
1 polymer ?
#
loop_
_entity_poly.entity_id
_entity_poly.type
_entity_poly.pdbx_seq_one_letter_code
_entity_poly.pdbx_strand_id
1 'polypeptide(L)'
;MTPPFTVLDRIQALDGDELPEFLASLWQRAGWTVDAKRSNPPAVVVRRAVGEAVERAVLHPVISSGLTSIDDVDLAIDRGRDRSADRVMLVSTTGFTPDARRLTDAYGVDTMGPEGLARVVVALGADDLFDRHRTTDAEIGN
;
A
#
# COMPACT_ATOMS: atom_id res chain seq x y z
N MET A 1 -26.85 6.95 15.48
CA MET A 1 -25.53 7.50 15.83
C MET A 1 -24.53 6.40 15.53
N THR A 2 -23.97 6.40 14.32
CA THR A 2 -22.98 5.39 13.91
C THR A 2 -21.68 5.69 14.66
N PRO A 3 -21.05 4.72 15.35
CA PRO A 3 -19.75 4.96 15.97
C PRO A 3 -18.77 5.45 14.89
N PRO A 4 -17.85 6.37 15.21
CA PRO A 4 -16.81 6.74 14.26
C PRO A 4 -15.99 5.48 13.96
N PHE A 5 -15.97 5.07 12.69
CA PHE A 5 -15.08 4.00 12.25
C PHE A 5 -13.65 4.36 12.64
N THR A 6 -12.94 3.40 13.23
CA THR A 6 -11.51 3.60 13.52
C THR A 6 -10.73 3.64 12.21
N VAL A 7 -9.53 4.22 12.22
CA VAL A 7 -8.63 4.22 11.06
C VAL A 7 -8.39 2.80 10.55
N LEU A 8 -8.32 1.83 11.46
CA LEU A 8 -8.16 0.42 11.14
C LEU A 8 -9.36 -0.12 10.34
N ASP A 9 -10.58 0.18 10.78
CA ASP A 9 -11.80 -0.23 10.07
C ASP A 9 -11.86 0.37 8.66
N ARG A 10 -11.41 1.62 8.52
CA ARG A 10 -11.37 2.30 7.21
C ARG A 10 -10.35 1.67 6.28
N ILE A 11 -9.18 1.28 6.80
CA ILE A 11 -8.15 0.55 6.02
C ILE A 11 -8.65 -0.81 5.57
N GLN A 12 -9.30 -1.55 6.47
CA GLN A 12 -9.85 -2.88 6.17
C GLN A 12 -11.01 -2.81 5.16
N ALA A 13 -11.67 -1.65 5.07
CA ALA A 13 -12.73 -1.40 4.10
C ALA A 13 -12.24 -0.89 2.74
N LEU A 14 -10.95 -0.57 2.57
CA LEU A 14 -10.41 -0.18 1.27
C LEU A 14 -10.50 -1.36 0.31
N ASP A 15 -11.10 -1.11 -0.85
CA ASP A 15 -11.16 -2.11 -1.91
C ASP A 15 -9.88 -2.15 -2.76
N GLY A 16 -9.90 -3.04 -3.76
CA GLY A 16 -8.76 -3.35 -4.59
C GLY A 16 -8.18 -2.20 -5.39
N ASP A 17 -9.04 -1.30 -5.88
CA ASP A 17 -8.63 -0.17 -6.70
C ASP A 17 -8.38 1.08 -5.83
N GLU A 18 -9.07 1.18 -4.68
CA GLU A 18 -8.85 2.25 -3.69
C GLU A 18 -7.49 2.13 -3.00
N LEU A 19 -7.02 0.92 -2.68
CA LEU A 19 -5.79 0.73 -1.91
C LEU A 19 -4.54 1.31 -2.61
N PRO A 20 -4.24 1.01 -3.90
CA PRO A 20 -3.12 1.63 -4.60
C PRO A 20 -3.17 3.17 -4.62
N GLU A 21 -4.34 3.75 -4.83
CA GLU A 21 -4.50 5.21 -4.88
C GLU A 21 -4.33 5.85 -3.50
N PHE A 22 -4.84 5.19 -2.47
CA PHE A 22 -4.66 5.58 -1.08
C PHE A 22 -3.18 5.56 -0.69
N LEU A 23 -2.45 4.49 -1.02
CA LEU A 23 -1.01 4.40 -0.78
C LEU A 23 -0.24 5.48 -1.54
N ALA A 24 -0.60 5.75 -2.79
CA ALA A 24 0.02 6.83 -3.55
C ALA A 24 -0.15 8.19 -2.84
N SER A 25 -1.38 8.51 -2.42
CA SER A 25 -1.69 9.76 -1.73
C SER A 25 -1.01 9.87 -0.37
N LEU A 26 -0.96 8.77 0.40
CA LEU A 26 -0.36 8.73 1.72
C LEU A 26 1.16 8.94 1.67
N TRP A 27 1.86 8.32 0.72
CA TRP A 27 3.31 8.50 0.58
C TRP A 27 3.66 9.85 -0.04
N GLN A 28 2.84 10.37 -0.95
CA GLN A 28 3.00 11.74 -1.44
C GLN A 28 2.90 12.75 -0.29
N ARG A 29 1.94 12.56 0.63
CA ARG A 29 1.82 13.38 1.84
C ARG A 29 3.00 13.24 2.79
N ALA A 30 3.61 12.06 2.86
CA ALA A 30 4.86 11.83 3.58
C ALA A 30 6.09 12.49 2.90
N GLY A 31 5.90 13.21 1.80
CA GLY A 31 6.95 13.93 1.07
C GLY A 31 7.72 13.07 0.06
N TRP A 32 7.21 11.88 -0.28
CA TRP A 32 7.81 11.03 -1.29
C TRP A 32 7.33 11.46 -2.68
N THR A 33 8.20 11.32 -3.68
CA THR A 33 7.79 11.43 -5.08
C THR A 33 7.16 10.12 -5.50
N VAL A 34 5.90 10.17 -5.95
CA VAL A 34 5.14 8.98 -6.31
C VAL A 34 4.96 8.90 -7.82
N ASP A 35 5.27 7.75 -8.39
CA ASP A 35 5.10 7.40 -9.80
C ASP A 35 4.03 6.30 -9.87
N ALA A 36 2.77 6.74 -9.73
CA ALA A 36 1.59 5.89 -9.86
C ALA A 36 1.24 5.72 -11.35
N LYS A 37 2.12 5.06 -12.11
CA LYS A 37 1.70 4.55 -13.43
C LYS A 37 0.70 3.44 -13.20
N ARG A 38 -0.51 3.57 -13.76
CA ARG A 38 -1.49 2.49 -13.85
C ARG A 38 -0.77 1.26 -14.41
N SER A 39 -0.59 0.27 -13.56
CA SER A 39 0.05 -1.01 -13.91
C SER A 39 -0.91 -2.13 -13.54
N ASN A 40 -0.80 -3.24 -14.26
CA ASN A 40 -1.58 -4.43 -13.97
C ASN A 40 -0.61 -5.59 -13.67
N PRO A 41 -0.55 -6.10 -12.43
CA PRO A 41 -1.27 -5.63 -11.24
C PRO A 41 -0.75 -4.28 -10.75
N PRO A 42 -1.56 -3.52 -9.98
CA PRO A 42 -1.20 -2.19 -9.51
C PRO A 42 -0.02 -2.26 -8.54
N ALA A 43 0.90 -1.32 -8.69
CA ALA A 43 2.01 -1.12 -7.77
C ALA A 43 2.33 0.37 -7.71
N VAL A 44 2.70 0.85 -6.52
CA VAL A 44 3.05 2.25 -6.30
C VAL A 44 4.57 2.35 -6.21
N VAL A 45 5.19 3.04 -7.17
CA VAL A 45 6.62 3.32 -7.11
C VAL A 45 6.81 4.62 -6.35
N VAL A 46 7.55 4.57 -5.26
CA VAL A 46 7.88 5.76 -4.45
C VAL A 46 9.36 6.01 -4.48
N ARG A 47 9.74 7.29 -4.53
CA ARG A 47 11.12 7.75 -4.57
C ARG A 47 11.35 8.80 -3.49
N ARG A 48 12.48 8.73 -2.82
CA ARG A 48 12.91 9.73 -1.84
C ARG A 48 14.38 10.06 -2.02
N ALA A 49 14.71 11.35 -2.01
CA ALA A 49 16.09 11.79 -1.93
C ALA A 49 16.64 11.56 -0.52
N VAL A 50 17.77 10.87 -0.42
CA VAL A 50 18.49 10.61 0.82
C VAL A 50 19.94 11.04 0.61
N GLY A 51 20.24 12.28 0.98
CA GLY A 51 21.52 12.92 0.63
C GLY A 51 21.66 13.09 -0.88
N GLU A 52 22.72 12.54 -1.46
CA GLU A 52 22.97 12.54 -2.91
C GLU A 52 22.33 11.33 -3.64
N ALA A 53 21.81 10.36 -2.90
CA ALA A 53 21.17 9.16 -3.46
C ALA A 53 19.65 9.33 -3.58
N VAL A 54 19.04 8.60 -4.52
CA VAL A 54 17.58 8.44 -4.61
C VAL A 54 17.24 7.01 -4.27
N GLU A 55 16.53 6.81 -3.16
CA GLU A 55 15.97 5.52 -2.80
C GLU A 55 14.68 5.28 -3.57
N ARG A 56 14.57 4.13 -4.21
CA ARG A 56 13.38 3.69 -4.94
C ARG A 56 12.76 2.45 -4.27
N ALA A 57 11.54 2.61 -3.77
CA ALA A 57 10.76 1.50 -3.26
C ALA A 57 9.54 1.22 -4.14
N VAL A 58 9.16 -0.06 -4.22
CA VAL A 58 7.90 -0.51 -4.80
C VAL A 58 6.98 -0.95 -3.67
N LEU A 59 5.83 -0.31 -3.55
CA LEU A 59 4.74 -0.76 -2.69
C LEU A 59 3.83 -1.65 -3.54
N HIS A 60 3.72 -2.91 -3.16
CA HIS A 60 2.86 -3.88 -3.81
C HIS A 60 1.60 -4.10 -2.97
N PRO A 61 0.46 -3.48 -3.32
CA PRO A 61 -0.81 -3.70 -2.64
C PRO A 61 -1.35 -5.10 -2.96
N VAL A 62 -1.79 -5.82 -1.94
CA VAL A 62 -2.44 -7.12 -2.09
C VAL A 62 -3.95 -6.93 -2.09
N ILE A 63 -4.57 -7.17 -3.25
CA ILE A 63 -5.99 -6.92 -3.55
C ILE A 63 -6.83 -8.18 -3.31
N SER A 64 -6.44 -9.00 -2.33
CA SER A 64 -7.16 -10.22 -2.01
C SER A 64 -8.10 -9.99 -0.83
N SER A 65 -9.30 -10.55 -0.87
CA SER A 65 -10.21 -10.57 0.28
C SER A 65 -9.73 -11.48 1.43
N GLY A 66 -8.67 -12.26 1.20
CA GLY A 66 -8.06 -13.17 2.18
C GLY A 66 -6.72 -12.66 2.70
N LEU A 67 -6.07 -13.48 3.52
CA LEU A 67 -4.71 -13.22 3.97
C LEU A 67 -3.73 -13.32 2.80
N THR A 68 -2.72 -12.46 2.80
CA THR A 68 -1.62 -12.49 1.83
C THR A 68 -0.88 -13.83 1.87
N SER A 69 -0.79 -14.46 0.71
CA SER A 69 -0.24 -15.80 0.46
C SER A 69 1.21 -15.75 -0.01
N ILE A 70 1.83 -16.92 -0.21
CA ILE A 70 3.15 -17.03 -0.84
C ILE A 70 3.13 -16.49 -2.27
N ASP A 71 2.07 -16.79 -3.04
CA ASP A 71 1.97 -16.37 -4.45
C ASP A 71 1.99 -14.85 -4.59
N ASP A 72 1.39 -14.13 -3.63
CA ASP A 72 1.42 -12.67 -3.57
C ASP A 72 2.84 -12.13 -3.31
N VAL A 73 3.62 -12.83 -2.49
CA VAL A 73 5.02 -12.47 -2.18
C VAL A 73 5.91 -12.68 -3.40
N ASP A 74 5.79 -13.84 -4.06
CA ASP A 74 6.56 -14.15 -5.28
C ASP A 74 6.27 -13.12 -6.38
N LEU A 75 4.99 -12.80 -6.59
CA LEU A 75 4.58 -11.76 -7.52
C LEU A 75 5.21 -10.40 -7.19
N ALA A 76 5.21 -10.00 -5.91
CA ALA A 76 5.80 -8.73 -5.50
C ALA A 76 7.32 -8.67 -5.74
N ILE A 77 8.03 -9.77 -5.50
CA ILE A 77 9.47 -9.89 -5.76
C ILE A 77 9.76 -9.68 -7.25
N ASP A 78 9.05 -10.41 -8.12
CA ASP A 78 9.23 -10.30 -9.57
C ASP A 78 8.95 -8.88 -10.05
N ARG A 79 7.90 -8.24 -9.53
CA ARG A 79 7.56 -6.85 -9.86
C ARG A 79 8.56 -5.83 -9.35
N GLY A 80 9.19 -6.08 -8.21
CA GLY A 80 10.29 -5.28 -7.69
C GLY A 80 11.50 -5.31 -8.63
N ARG A 81 11.86 -6.51 -9.11
CA ARG A 81 12.95 -6.72 -10.06
C ARG A 81 12.68 -6.02 -11.40
N ASP A 82 11.49 -6.22 -11.98
CA ASP A 82 11.06 -5.57 -13.24
C ASP A 82 11.18 -4.04 -13.18
N ARG A 83 10.99 -3.47 -11.99
CA ARG A 83 11.01 -2.02 -11.77
C ARG A 83 12.36 -1.51 -11.24
N SER A 84 13.38 -2.37 -11.11
CA SER A 84 14.68 -2.01 -10.53
C SER A 84 14.53 -1.28 -9.19
N ALA A 85 13.70 -1.84 -8.31
CA ALA A 85 13.46 -1.30 -6.98
C ALA A 85 14.61 -1.66 -6.05
N ASP A 86 15.05 -0.70 -5.23
CA ASP A 86 16.01 -0.96 -4.15
C ASP A 86 15.35 -1.73 -3.00
N ARG A 87 14.04 -1.49 -2.82
CA ARG A 87 13.20 -2.17 -1.83
C ARG A 87 11.83 -2.52 -2.38
N VAL A 88 11.29 -3.61 -1.87
CA VAL A 88 9.91 -4.04 -2.12
C VAL A 88 9.20 -4.10 -0.78
N MET A 89 8.02 -3.48 -0.70
CA MET A 89 7.14 -3.56 0.45
C MET A 89 5.80 -4.13 0.03
N LEU A 90 5.39 -5.21 0.68
CA LEU A 90 4.09 -5.83 0.51
C LEU A 90 3.10 -5.19 1.47
N VAL A 91 1.99 -4.67 0.96
CA VAL A 91 0.98 -3.95 1.76
C VAL A 91 -0.34 -4.70 1.72
N SER A 92 -0.85 -5.05 2.90
CA SER A 92 -2.07 -5.85 3.06
C SER A 92 -3.04 -5.21 4.04
N THR A 93 -4.32 -5.20 3.70
CA THR A 93 -5.43 -4.72 4.55
C THR A 93 -5.96 -5.81 5.50
N THR A 94 -5.63 -7.08 5.26
CA THR A 94 -6.11 -8.24 6.01
C THR A 94 -5.00 -8.92 6.82
N GLY A 95 -3.74 -8.73 6.43
CA GLY A 95 -2.57 -9.36 7.02
C GLY A 95 -1.98 -10.48 6.16
N PHE A 96 -1.13 -11.30 6.78
CA PHE A 96 -0.28 -12.28 6.08
C PHE A 96 -0.44 -13.67 6.68
N THR A 97 -0.43 -14.68 5.82
CA THR A 97 -0.27 -16.08 6.25
C THR A 97 1.11 -16.29 6.91
N PRO A 98 1.27 -17.29 7.79
CA PRO A 98 2.57 -17.60 8.40
C PRO A 98 3.65 -17.92 7.37
N ASP A 99 3.28 -18.59 6.27
CA ASP A 99 4.20 -18.93 5.19
C ASP A 99 4.63 -17.71 4.38
N ALA A 100 3.70 -16.80 4.06
CA ALA A 100 4.04 -15.54 3.42
C ALA A 100 5.03 -14.73 4.26
N ARG A 101 4.83 -14.65 5.58
CA ARG A 101 5.76 -13.96 6.50
C ARG A 101 7.16 -14.56 6.47
N ARG A 102 7.26 -15.90 6.53
CA ARG A 102 8.54 -16.60 6.42
C ARG A 102 9.25 -16.27 5.11
N LEU A 103 8.49 -16.21 4.02
CA LEU A 103 9.04 -15.94 2.70
C LEU A 103 9.50 -14.47 2.57
N THR A 104 8.71 -13.51 3.05
CA THR A 104 9.10 -12.09 3.02
C THR A 104 10.39 -11.86 3.82
N ASP A 105 10.53 -12.50 4.98
CA ASP A 105 11.74 -12.40 5.80
C ASP A 105 12.95 -13.02 5.08
N ALA A 106 12.77 -14.17 4.42
CA ALA A 106 13.84 -14.87 3.70
C ALA A 106 14.36 -14.07 2.49
N TYR A 107 13.49 -13.31 1.83
CA TYR A 107 13.82 -12.53 0.62
C TYR A 107 14.03 -11.03 0.88
N GLY A 108 13.97 -10.59 2.14
CA GLY A 108 14.15 -9.18 2.50
C GLY A 108 13.06 -8.26 1.94
N VAL A 109 11.83 -8.77 1.83
CA VAL A 109 10.65 -7.99 1.43
C VAL A 109 10.04 -7.38 2.69
N ASP A 110 9.91 -6.06 2.72
CA ASP A 110 9.26 -5.37 3.82
C ASP A 110 7.75 -5.70 3.82
N THR A 111 7.13 -5.76 4.99
CA THR A 111 5.67 -6.01 5.10
C THR A 111 4.98 -4.91 5.88
N MET A 112 3.78 -4.55 5.41
CA MET A 112 2.90 -3.61 6.09
C MET A 112 1.49 -4.20 6.15
N GLY A 113 1.08 -4.57 7.36
CA GLY A 113 -0.29 -4.98 7.65
C GLY A 113 -1.19 -3.79 8.00
N PRO A 114 -2.48 -4.04 8.29
CA PRO A 114 -3.46 -2.99 8.50
C PRO A 114 -3.16 -2.12 9.72
N GLU A 115 -2.63 -2.69 10.81
CA GLU A 115 -2.23 -1.92 12.00
C GLU A 115 -1.01 -1.03 11.73
N GLY A 116 -0.07 -1.51 10.91
CA GLY A 116 1.10 -0.74 10.48
C GLY A 116 0.68 0.46 9.64
N LEU A 117 -0.20 0.22 8.66
CA LEU A 117 -0.75 1.28 7.83
C LEU A 117 -1.55 2.30 8.66
N ALA A 118 -2.36 1.84 9.62
CA ALA A 118 -3.13 2.72 10.51
C ALA A 118 -2.23 3.66 11.32
N ARG A 119 -1.10 3.16 11.83
CA ARG A 119 -0.12 3.99 12.54
C ARG A 119 0.48 5.07 11.66
N VAL A 120 0.79 4.76 10.39
CA VAL A 120 1.30 5.73 9.43
C VAL A 120 0.27 6.81 9.14
N VAL A 121 -0.98 6.42 8.92
CA VAL A 121 -2.09 7.37 8.68
C VAL A 121 -2.25 8.33 9.85
N VAL A 122 -2.33 7.81 11.07
CA VAL A 122 -2.46 8.63 12.29
C VAL A 122 -1.25 9.54 12.47
N ALA A 123 -0.03 9.03 12.26
CA ALA A 123 1.19 9.83 12.40
C ALA A 123 1.27 10.99 11.40
N LEU A 124 0.69 10.83 10.21
CA LEU A 124 0.63 11.87 9.17
C LEU A 124 -0.64 12.74 9.26
N GLY A 125 -1.54 12.44 10.19
CA GLY A 125 -2.88 13.05 10.29
C GLY A 125 -3.70 12.90 9.01
N ALA A 126 -3.54 11.77 8.31
CA ALA A 126 -4.00 11.56 6.95
C ALA A 126 -5.41 10.95 6.84
N ASP A 127 -6.20 11.05 7.91
CA ASP A 127 -7.56 10.50 7.99
C ASP A 127 -8.52 11.10 6.94
N ASP A 128 -8.24 12.29 6.44
CA ASP A 128 -9.01 12.96 5.40
C ASP A 128 -8.83 12.32 4.02
N LEU A 129 -7.77 11.51 3.80
CA LEU A 129 -7.54 10.85 2.52
C LEU A 129 -8.65 9.85 2.18
N PHE A 130 -9.17 9.14 3.19
CA PHE A 130 -10.27 8.20 3.01
C PHE A 130 -11.58 8.85 2.54
N ASP A 131 -11.79 10.15 2.80
CA ASP A 131 -13.00 10.85 2.35
C ASP A 131 -12.89 11.24 0.87
N ARG A 132 -11.67 11.53 0.39
CA ARG A 132 -11.43 11.89 -1.02
C ARG A 132 -11.67 10.72 -1.97
N HIS A 133 -11.33 9.50 -1.56
CA HIS A 133 -11.54 8.30 -2.39
C HIS A 133 -13.02 7.92 -2.50
N ARG A 134 -13.86 8.23 -1.49
CA ARG A 134 -15.32 8.01 -1.58
C ARG A 134 -16.04 8.99 -2.50
N THR A 135 -15.51 10.19 -2.71
CA THR A 135 -16.17 11.21 -3.57
C THR A 135 -15.97 10.91 -5.06
N THR A 136 -14.88 10.25 -5.44
CA THR A 136 -14.58 9.96 -6.86
C THR A 136 -15.57 8.95 -7.48
N ASP A 137 -16.15 8.04 -6.71
CA ASP A 137 -17.19 7.10 -7.19
C ASP A 137 -18.57 7.79 -7.35
N ALA A 138 -18.85 8.80 -6.53
CA ALA A 138 -20.13 9.52 -6.57
C ALA A 138 -20.28 10.49 -7.78
N GLU A 139 -19.18 10.93 -8.39
CA GLU A 139 -19.20 11.91 -9.50
C GLU A 139 -19.18 11.28 -10.90
N ILE A 140 -18.93 9.97 -11.04
CA ILE A 140 -18.92 9.26 -12.34
C ILE A 140 -20.28 8.59 -12.63
N GLY A 141 -21.20 8.58 -11.67
CA GLY A 141 -22.58 8.14 -11.84
C GLY A 141 -23.56 9.29 -12.10
N ASN A 142 -23.44 9.99 -13.24
CA ASN A 142 -24.51 10.85 -13.78
C ASN A 142 -24.50 10.89 -15.31
#